data_AF-A0A9P3C2E7-F1
#
_entry.id   AF-A0A9P3C2E7-F1
#
_cell.length_a   1.000
_cell.length_b   1.000
_cell.length_c   1.000
_cell.angle_alpha   90.00
_cell.angle_beta   90.00
_cell.angle_gamma   90.00
#
_symmetry.space_group_name_H-M   'P 1'
#
loop_
_entity.id
_entity.type
_entity.pdbx_description
1 polymer ?
#
loop_
_entity_poly.entity_id
_entity_poly.type
_entity_poly.pdbx_seq_one_letter_code
_entity_poly.pdbx_strand_id
1 'polypeptide(L)'
;MKQTSKVYPDPPLTIANGAYLFNGLVYWAQEGNITTPSSVVKMDPKTLTEVVQNNFYGHRFNSMNDIAVSDEGIAFFTDGNYGWGDFNDTLSPQLANGVYLWDMSTGNLCWSSGGCIGQPERPCF
;
A
#
# COMPACT_ATOMS: atom_id res chain seq x y z
N MET A 1 -15.94 28.00 -13.54
CA MET A 1 -14.60 27.78 -12.97
C MET A 1 -14.71 26.65 -11.96
N LYS A 2 -13.87 25.61 -12.03
CA LYS A 2 -13.81 24.59 -10.97
C LYS A 2 -13.01 25.18 -9.81
N GLN A 3 -13.61 25.24 -8.62
CA GLN A 3 -12.95 25.70 -7.40
C GLN A 3 -12.09 24.55 -6.85
N THR A 4 -10.83 24.83 -6.54
CA THR A 4 -9.90 23.85 -5.94
C THR A 4 -9.62 24.27 -4.50
N SER A 5 -9.68 23.33 -3.56
CA SER A 5 -9.24 23.51 -2.18
C SER A 5 -8.08 22.58 -1.86
N LYS A 6 -7.16 23.03 -1.00
CA LYS A 6 -6.14 22.14 -0.44
C LYS A 6 -6.80 21.24 0.60
N VAL A 7 -6.43 19.97 0.59
CA VAL A 7 -6.86 18.96 1.55
C VAL A 7 -5.60 18.24 2.03
N TYR A 8 -5.55 17.91 3.32
CA TYR A 8 -4.45 17.19 3.93
C TYR A 8 -4.97 15.88 4.53
N PRO A 9 -4.20 14.78 4.43
CA PRO A 9 -4.47 13.57 5.19
C PRO A 9 -4.42 13.86 6.70
N ASP A 10 -5.30 13.22 7.47
CA ASP A 10 -5.32 13.28 8.93
C ASP A 10 -5.56 11.88 9.51
N PRO A 11 -4.54 11.22 10.11
CA PRO A 11 -3.21 11.75 10.40
C PRO A 11 -2.34 11.98 9.14
N PRO A 12 -1.27 12.79 9.23
CA PRO A 12 -0.33 13.00 8.13
C PRO A 12 0.32 11.68 7.68
N LEU A 13 0.54 11.55 6.37
CA LEU A 13 1.27 10.42 5.78
C LEU A 13 2.75 10.47 6.19
N THR A 14 3.34 9.29 6.45
CA THR A 14 4.77 9.14 6.72
C THR A 14 5.51 8.73 5.45
N ILE A 15 6.18 9.67 4.79
CA ILE A 15 6.90 9.43 3.52
C ILE A 15 5.94 8.85 2.46
N ALA A 16 5.08 9.73 1.93
CA ALA A 16 4.16 9.39 0.85
C ALA A 16 4.93 9.32 -0.46
N ASN A 17 4.91 8.16 -1.13
CA ASN A 17 5.63 7.93 -2.37
C ASN A 17 4.68 7.95 -3.57
N GLY A 18 3.91 6.89 -3.75
CA GLY A 18 2.94 6.72 -4.84
C GLY A 18 1.51 7.01 -4.42
N ALA A 19 0.67 7.39 -5.38
CA ALA A 19 -0.76 7.60 -5.16
C ALA A 19 -1.59 7.24 -6.39
N TYR A 20 -2.80 6.73 -6.16
CA TYR A 20 -3.76 6.43 -7.21
C TYR A 20 -5.18 6.85 -6.82
N LEU A 21 -5.92 7.47 -7.74
CA LEU A 21 -7.32 7.84 -7.53
C LEU A 21 -8.24 6.74 -8.09
N PHE A 22 -9.05 6.13 -7.23
CA PHE A 22 -10.00 5.09 -7.62
C PHE A 22 -11.35 5.32 -6.91
N ASN A 23 -12.44 5.36 -7.67
CA ASN A 23 -13.80 5.58 -7.15
C ASN A 23 -13.95 6.80 -6.21
N GLY A 24 -13.22 7.88 -6.50
CA GLY A 24 -13.26 9.12 -5.72
C GLY A 24 -12.43 9.11 -4.43
N LEU A 25 -11.73 8.02 -4.14
CA LEU A 25 -10.81 7.87 -3.02
C LEU A 25 -9.37 7.82 -3.52
N VAL A 26 -8.45 8.39 -2.76
CA VAL A 26 -7.01 8.34 -3.06
C VAL A 26 -6.38 7.22 -2.24
N TYR A 27 -5.60 6.37 -2.88
CA TYR A 27 -4.82 5.32 -2.23
C TYR A 27 -3.35 5.69 -2.32
N TRP A 28 -2.71 5.83 -1.17
CA TRP A 28 -1.31 6.20 -1.03
C TRP A 28 -0.47 4.99 -0.67
N ALA A 29 0.63 4.78 -1.38
CA ALA A 29 1.72 3.96 -0.91
C ALA A 29 2.55 4.78 0.09
N GLN A 30 2.50 4.37 1.35
CA GLN A 30 3.26 4.97 2.45
C GLN A 30 4.49 4.10 2.73
N GLU A 31 5.67 4.67 2.55
CA GLU A 31 6.93 3.97 2.84
C GLU A 31 7.07 3.68 4.33
N GLY A 32 6.65 4.62 5.18
CA GLY A 32 6.84 4.51 6.63
C GLY A 32 8.25 4.93 7.04
N ASN A 33 8.64 4.61 8.28
CA ASN A 33 9.96 4.89 8.84
C ASN A 33 10.22 3.94 10.03
N ILE A 34 11.24 4.25 10.85
CA ILE A 34 11.58 3.47 12.06
C ILE A 34 10.45 3.37 13.11
N THR A 35 9.46 4.28 13.10
CA THR A 35 8.34 4.32 14.07
C THR A 35 6.99 3.98 13.46
N THR A 36 6.80 4.26 12.17
CA THR A 36 5.55 4.10 11.45
C THR A 36 5.72 3.03 10.38
N PRO A 37 5.01 1.90 10.46
CA PRO A 37 5.03 0.87 9.43
C PRO A 37 4.67 1.37 8.01
N SER A 38 5.25 0.72 7.01
CA SER A 38 4.80 0.85 5.62
C SER A 38 3.37 0.34 5.46
N SER A 39 2.58 1.02 4.63
CA SER A 39 1.18 0.68 4.42
C SER A 39 0.58 1.28 3.15
N VAL A 40 -0.56 0.74 2.72
CA VAL A 40 -1.49 1.47 1.85
C VAL A 40 -2.44 2.28 2.72
N VAL A 41 -2.48 3.59 2.51
CA VAL A 41 -3.38 4.52 3.20
C VAL A 41 -4.46 4.99 2.24
N LYS A 42 -5.73 4.77 2.59
CA LYS A 42 -6.89 5.25 1.85
C LYS A 42 -7.32 6.60 2.41
N MET A 43 -7.54 7.56 1.52
CA MET A 43 -7.98 8.91 1.86
C MET A 43 -9.22 9.28 1.06
N ASP A 44 -10.32 9.62 1.74
CA ASP A 44 -11.38 10.46 1.20
C ASP A 44 -10.94 11.92 1.35
N PRO A 45 -10.76 12.68 0.26
CA PRO A 45 -10.42 14.10 0.31
C PRO A 45 -11.42 14.98 1.07
N LYS A 46 -12.55 14.43 1.55
CA LYS A 46 -13.57 15.17 2.30
C LYS A 46 -13.65 14.79 3.77
N THR A 47 -13.30 13.56 4.16
CA THR A 47 -13.77 13.04 5.45
C THR A 47 -12.82 12.10 6.20
N LEU A 48 -11.99 11.31 5.50
CA LEU A 48 -11.39 10.12 6.11
C LEU A 48 -9.97 9.88 5.60
N THR A 49 -9.07 9.48 6.50
CA THR A 49 -7.78 8.86 6.16
C THR A 49 -7.59 7.63 7.03
N GLU A 50 -7.34 6.46 6.44
CA GLU A 50 -7.17 5.21 7.18
C GLU A 50 -6.19 4.24 6.51
N VAL A 51 -5.50 3.43 7.31
CA VAL A 51 -4.65 2.35 6.83
C VAL A 51 -5.52 1.18 6.37
N VAL A 52 -5.36 0.73 5.13
CA VAL A 52 -6.15 -0.37 4.55
C VAL A 52 -5.34 -1.63 4.25
N GLN A 53 -4.01 -1.51 4.12
CA GLN A 53 -3.11 -2.66 4.03
C GLN A 53 -1.80 -2.37 4.74
N ASN A 54 -1.34 -3.28 5.61
CA ASN A 54 -0.11 -3.07 6.40
C ASN A 54 0.71 -4.34 6.66
N ASN A 55 0.24 -5.50 6.21
CA ASN A 55 0.96 -6.75 6.38
C ASN A 55 0.63 -7.79 5.30
N PHE A 56 1.52 -8.77 5.16
CA PHE A 56 1.33 -10.00 4.38
C PHE A 56 1.75 -11.20 5.23
N TYR A 57 0.82 -12.12 5.49
CA TYR A 57 0.98 -13.25 6.42
C TYR A 57 1.48 -12.85 7.81
N GLY A 58 1.04 -11.69 8.30
CA GLY A 58 1.48 -11.14 9.59
C GLY A 58 2.88 -10.51 9.57
N HIS A 59 3.60 -10.57 8.44
CA HIS A 59 4.84 -9.82 8.24
C HIS A 59 4.52 -8.42 7.74
N ARG A 60 5.19 -7.44 8.33
CA ARG A 60 5.06 -6.03 7.94
C ARG A 60 5.68 -5.81 6.56
N PHE A 61 5.04 -4.97 5.76
CA PHE A 61 5.66 -4.45 4.54
C PHE A 61 6.91 -3.62 4.86
N ASN A 62 7.86 -3.64 3.95
CA ASN A 62 9.19 -3.09 4.14
C ASN A 62 9.20 -1.56 3.91
N SER A 63 9.07 -1.15 2.66
CA SER A 63 9.06 0.24 2.17
C SER A 63 8.30 0.29 0.84
N MET A 64 6.97 0.41 0.91
CA MET A 64 6.13 0.56 -0.27
C MET A 64 6.44 1.83 -1.05
N ASN A 65 6.40 1.74 -2.37
CA ASN A 65 6.73 2.87 -3.23
C ASN A 65 5.57 3.27 -4.14
N ASP A 66 5.14 2.38 -5.02
CA ASP A 66 4.13 2.68 -6.05
C ASP A 66 2.83 1.92 -5.80
N ILE A 67 1.72 2.51 -6.25
CA ILE A 67 0.41 1.85 -6.29
C ILE A 67 -0.34 2.22 -7.56
N ALA A 68 -0.99 1.24 -8.17
CA ALA A 68 -1.92 1.41 -9.27
C ALA A 68 -3.15 0.52 -9.05
N VAL A 69 -4.33 0.94 -9.51
CA VAL A 69 -5.57 0.17 -9.34
C VAL A 69 -6.20 -0.07 -10.71
N SER A 70 -6.53 -1.32 -11.02
CA SER A 70 -7.27 -1.67 -12.23
C SER A 70 -8.73 -1.24 -12.15
N ASP A 71 -9.42 -1.21 -13.29
CA ASP A 71 -10.85 -0.86 -13.33
C ASP A 71 -11.72 -1.86 -12.54
N GLU A 72 -11.26 -3.10 -12.39
CA GLU A 72 -11.89 -4.14 -11.59
C GLU A 72 -11.61 -4.01 -10.08
N GLY A 73 -10.80 -3.04 -9.64
CA GLY A 73 -10.47 -2.85 -8.23
C GLY A 73 -9.37 -3.79 -7.72
N ILE A 74 -8.47 -4.24 -8.60
CA ILE A 74 -7.26 -4.94 -8.20
C ILE A 74 -6.15 -3.90 -8.03
N ALA A 75 -5.70 -3.69 -6.80
CA ALA A 75 -4.58 -2.82 -6.48
C ALA A 75 -3.25 -3.57 -6.63
N PHE A 76 -2.35 -3.02 -7.44
CA PHE A 76 -0.97 -3.45 -7.58
C PHE A 76 -0.10 -2.48 -6.80
N PHE A 77 0.69 -2.97 -5.86
CA PHE A 77 1.66 -2.13 -5.15
C PHE A 77 3.01 -2.80 -5.01
N THR A 78 4.06 -1.99 -5.03
CA THR A 78 5.44 -2.45 -4.84
C THR A 78 5.80 -2.41 -3.36
N ASP A 79 6.54 -3.42 -2.90
CA ASP A 79 7.21 -3.40 -1.60
C ASP A 79 8.67 -3.81 -1.80
N GLY A 80 9.58 -2.88 -1.54
CA GLY A 80 11.02 -3.10 -1.62
C GLY A 80 11.69 -2.85 -0.28
N ASN A 81 12.99 -3.12 -0.17
CA ASN A 81 13.78 -2.85 1.03
C ASN A 81 14.57 -1.53 0.96
N TYR A 82 14.18 -0.59 0.08
CA TYR A 82 14.91 0.65 -0.20
C TYR A 82 15.09 1.53 1.05
N GLY A 83 14.05 1.69 1.86
CA GLY A 83 14.13 2.46 3.11
C GLY A 83 15.20 1.94 4.08
N TRP A 84 15.46 0.63 4.07
CA TRP A 84 16.52 0.04 4.88
C TRP A 84 17.88 0.05 4.15
N GLY A 85 17.91 -0.39 2.89
CA GLY A 85 19.14 -0.64 2.14
C GLY A 85 19.82 0.61 1.60
N ASP A 86 19.04 1.59 1.17
CA ASP A 86 19.53 2.78 0.47
C ASP A 86 19.51 4.03 1.38
N PHE A 87 18.48 4.15 2.23
CA PHE A 87 18.25 5.35 3.05
C PHE A 87 18.50 5.15 4.55
N ASN A 88 18.42 3.92 5.04
CA ASN A 88 18.56 3.56 6.45
C ASN A 88 17.63 4.36 7.39
N ASP A 89 16.36 4.52 6.99
CA ASP A 89 15.32 5.28 7.70
C ASP A 89 14.05 4.45 8.01
N THR A 90 13.97 3.22 7.52
CA THR A 90 12.94 2.24 7.90
C THR A 90 13.48 1.15 8.83
N LEU A 91 12.57 0.32 9.34
CA LEU A 91 12.91 -0.91 10.06
C LEU A 91 13.47 -1.99 9.11
N SER A 92 14.21 -2.95 9.67
CA SER A 92 14.75 -4.10 8.93
C SER A 92 13.64 -4.87 8.17
N PRO A 93 13.90 -5.30 6.92
CA PRO A 93 12.89 -5.93 6.07
C PRO A 93 12.47 -7.31 6.60
N GLN A 94 11.18 -7.63 6.43
CA GLN A 94 10.59 -8.93 6.80
C GLN A 94 10.11 -9.73 5.57
N LEU A 95 9.92 -9.05 4.44
CA LEU A 95 9.45 -9.63 3.19
C LEU A 95 10.53 -9.53 2.11
N ALA A 96 10.49 -10.41 1.12
CA ALA A 96 11.28 -10.25 -0.08
C ALA A 96 10.70 -9.12 -0.95
N ASN A 97 11.55 -8.45 -1.73
CA ASN A 97 11.10 -7.41 -2.64
C ASN A 97 10.11 -7.99 -3.66
N GLY A 98 9.05 -7.25 -3.96
CA GLY A 98 8.16 -7.65 -5.04
C GLY A 98 6.91 -6.79 -5.21
N VAL A 99 5.97 -7.36 -5.97
CA VAL A 99 4.70 -6.72 -6.32
C VAL A 99 3.57 -7.52 -5.70
N TYR A 100 2.65 -6.82 -5.07
CA TYR A 100 1.49 -7.38 -4.42
C TYR A 100 0.22 -7.01 -5.18
N LEU A 101 -0.71 -7.95 -5.23
CA LEU A 101 -2.01 -7.83 -5.86
C LEU A 101 -3.07 -7.93 -4.77
N TRP A 102 -3.77 -6.84 -4.50
CA TRP A 102 -4.84 -6.77 -3.52
C TRP A 102 -6.18 -6.59 -4.24
N ASP A 103 -7.04 -7.61 -4.14
CA ASP A 103 -8.44 -7.50 -4.51
C ASP A 103 -9.18 -6.73 -3.41
N MET A 104 -9.56 -5.50 -3.72
CA MET A 104 -10.17 -4.57 -2.78
C MET A 104 -11.60 -4.95 -2.41
N SER A 105 -12.25 -5.83 -3.19
CA SER A 105 -13.61 -6.32 -2.93
C SER A 105 -13.63 -7.52 -1.99
N THR A 106 -12.66 -8.42 -2.13
CA THR A 106 -12.59 -9.66 -1.33
C THR A 106 -11.61 -9.56 -0.16
N GLY A 107 -10.66 -8.62 -0.22
CA GLY A 107 -9.54 -8.55 0.71
C GLY A 107 -8.42 -9.54 0.39
N ASN A 108 -8.53 -10.33 -0.69
CA ASN A 108 -7.48 -11.26 -1.09
C ASN A 108 -6.21 -10.49 -1.46
N LEU A 109 -5.09 -10.96 -0.93
CA LEU A 109 -3.79 -10.33 -1.13
C LEU A 109 -2.79 -11.40 -1.57
N CYS A 110 -2.21 -11.22 -2.74
CA CYS A 110 -1.22 -12.13 -3.30
C CYS A 110 0.11 -11.42 -3.55
N TRP A 111 1.19 -12.17 -3.42
CA TRP A 111 2.50 -11.79 -3.94
C TRP A 111 2.64 -12.36 -5.36
N SER A 112 3.16 -11.55 -6.29
CA SER A 112 3.23 -11.88 -7.72
C SER A 112 4.00 -13.16 -8.02
N SER A 113 4.94 -13.58 -7.16
CA SER A 113 5.71 -14.82 -7.32
C SER A 113 5.12 -16.05 -6.60
N GLY A 114 3.86 -16.00 -6.12
CA GLY A 114 3.11 -17.22 -5.79
C GLY A 114 2.78 -17.48 -4.31
N GLY A 115 2.31 -16.47 -3.57
CA GLY A 115 1.68 -16.67 -2.24
C GLY A 115 0.42 -15.83 -2.11
N CYS A 116 -0.65 -16.33 -1.49
CA CYS A 116 -1.95 -15.65 -1.43
C CYS A 116 -2.70 -15.85 -0.10
N ILE A 117 -3.14 -14.75 0.50
CA ILE A 117 -4.03 -14.72 1.67
C ILE A 117 -5.47 -14.65 1.18
N GLY A 118 -6.37 -15.39 1.85
CA GLY A 118 -7.82 -15.36 1.59
C GLY A 118 -8.28 -16.29 0.45
N GLN A 119 -7.34 -16.92 -0.26
CA GLN A 119 -7.64 -18.04 -1.16
C GLN A 119 -7.59 -19.36 -0.38
N PRO A 120 -8.63 -20.21 -0.41
CA PRO A 120 -8.46 -21.61 -0.06
C PRO A 120 -7.57 -22.25 -1.14
N GLU A 121 -6.29 -22.44 -0.80
CA GLU A 121 -5.28 -23.22 -1.52
C GLU A 121 -5.45 -23.27 -3.04
N ARG A 122 -5.05 -22.19 -3.72
CA ARG A 122 -4.71 -22.27 -5.14
C ARG A 122 -3.28 -21.81 -5.34
N PRO A 123 -2.36 -22.70 -5.77
CA PRO A 123 -1.09 -22.24 -6.29
C PRO A 123 -1.37 -21.45 -7.57
N CYS A 124 -0.89 -20.21 -7.63
CA CYS A 124 -0.79 -19.48 -8.89
C CYS A 124 0.28 -20.20 -9.74
N PHE A 125 -0.09 -20.60 -10.95
CA PHE A 125 0.81 -21.20 -11.94
C PHE A 125 1.72 -20.15 -12.57
#